data_AF-A0A0W8DE76-F1
#
_entry.id   AF-A0A0W8DE76-F1
#
_cell.length_a   1.000
_cell.length_b   1.000
_cell.length_c   1.000
_cell.angle_alpha   90.00
_cell.angle_beta   90.00
_cell.angle_gamma   90.00
#
_symmetry.space_group_name_H-M   'P 1'
#
loop_
_entity.id
_entity.type
_entity.pdbx_description
1 polymer ?
#
loop_
_entity_poly.entity_id
_entity_poly.type
_entity_poly.pdbx_seq_one_letter_code
_entity_poly.pdbx_strand_id
1 'polypeptide(L)'
;MKFWRAPVRESNRIVDPIKRAKNHTSRLINMQLGKLSSITRQASLDFPALRRMHAFEREVVVLTLGQGTYEKHIQKLRKVYAMLHNTGKQYERECQELRTKQEAVDCGLRCVEELRKIVDVNAGTLREAANMAKVLRGLPHVDLDKPIFAFVGAPNVGMLEFFS
;
A
#
# COMPACT_ATOMS: atom_id res chain seq x y z
N MET A 1 5.45 -2.73 -18.34
CA MET A 1 4.92 -1.82 -17.30
C MET A 1 3.58 -1.21 -17.70
N LYS A 2 2.44 -1.85 -17.38
CA LYS A 2 1.09 -1.37 -17.72
C LYS A 2 0.50 -0.40 -16.67
N PHE A 3 1.03 -0.40 -15.45
CA PHE A 3 0.47 0.35 -14.31
C PHE A 3 0.43 1.86 -14.53
N TRP A 4 1.55 2.44 -14.99
CA TRP A 4 1.71 3.86 -15.25
C TRP A 4 1.02 4.36 -16.52
N ARG A 5 0.57 3.45 -17.40
CA ARG A 5 -0.21 3.85 -18.58
C ARG A 5 -1.58 4.31 -18.12
N ALA A 6 -2.02 5.44 -18.67
CA ALA A 6 -3.27 6.07 -18.32
C ALA A 6 -4.19 6.16 -19.55
N PRO A 7 -5.39 5.56 -19.51
CA PRO A 7 -6.38 5.68 -20.58
C PRO A 7 -7.28 6.90 -20.40
N VAL A 8 -6.76 8.00 -19.81
CA VAL A 8 -7.59 9.20 -19.59
C VAL A 8 -7.82 9.87 -20.94
N ARG A 9 -9.07 10.02 -21.35
CA ARG A 9 -9.43 10.77 -22.56
C ARG A 9 -9.61 12.25 -22.24
N GLU A 10 -9.13 13.12 -23.13
CA GLU A 10 -9.43 14.55 -23.07
C GLU A 10 -10.96 14.79 -23.14
N SER A 11 -11.43 15.83 -22.46
CA SER A 11 -12.83 16.24 -22.53
C SER A 11 -13.04 17.14 -23.74
N ASN A 12 -13.82 16.68 -24.72
CA ASN A 12 -14.18 17.48 -25.90
C ASN A 12 -15.17 18.61 -25.58
N ARG A 13 -15.72 18.66 -24.35
CA ARG A 13 -16.68 19.70 -23.92
C ARG A 13 -16.02 21.00 -23.49
N ILE A 14 -14.72 20.99 -23.18
CA ILE A 14 -13.99 22.18 -22.73
C ILE A 14 -13.40 22.88 -23.97
N VAL A 15 -13.94 24.04 -24.34
CA VAL A 15 -13.51 24.79 -25.54
C VAL A 15 -12.08 25.31 -25.37
N ASP A 16 -11.78 25.91 -24.22
CA ASP A 16 -10.46 26.49 -23.91
C ASP A 16 -9.36 25.39 -23.87
N PRO A 17 -8.34 25.47 -24.75
CA PRO A 17 -7.32 24.44 -24.87
C PRO A 17 -6.43 24.31 -23.63
N ILE A 18 -6.20 25.40 -22.90
CA ILE A 18 -5.38 25.41 -21.68
C ILE A 18 -6.17 24.77 -20.54
N LYS A 19 -7.44 25.16 -20.36
CA LYS A 19 -8.32 24.52 -19.36
C LYS A 19 -8.54 23.04 -19.65
N ARG A 20 -8.65 22.65 -20.92
CA ARG A 20 -8.78 21.25 -21.33
C ARG A 20 -7.53 20.44 -20.95
N ALA A 21 -6.35 20.96 -21.23
CA ALA A 21 -5.08 20.32 -20.88
C ALA A 21 -4.89 20.19 -19.36
N LYS A 22 -5.18 21.26 -18.60
CA LYS A 22 -5.15 21.24 -17.13
C LYS A 22 -6.11 20.21 -16.55
N ASN A 23 -7.34 20.12 -17.07
CA ASN A 23 -8.31 19.11 -16.65
C ASN A 23 -7.82 17.69 -16.96
N HIS A 24 -7.26 17.47 -18.15
CA HIS A 24 -6.70 16.18 -18.53
C HIS A 24 -5.56 15.76 -17.60
N THR A 25 -4.58 16.64 -17.37
CA THR A 25 -3.47 16.39 -16.44
C THR A 25 -3.96 16.13 -15.02
N SER A 26 -4.87 16.96 -14.50
CA SER A 26 -5.43 16.74 -13.16
C SER A 26 -6.14 15.38 -13.05
N ARG A 27 -6.87 14.96 -14.10
CA ARG A 27 -7.50 13.62 -14.14
C ARG A 27 -6.48 12.49 -14.21
N LEU A 28 -5.36 12.69 -14.93
CA LEU A 28 -4.25 11.74 -14.94
C LEU A 28 -3.66 11.57 -13.55
N ILE A 29 -3.32 12.67 -12.87
CA ILE A 29 -2.74 12.64 -11.52
C ILE A 29 -3.71 11.98 -10.55
N ASN A 30 -4.97 12.41 -10.53
CA ASN A 30 -6.02 11.83 -9.69
C ASN A 30 -6.21 10.33 -9.94
N MET A 31 -6.16 9.88 -11.20
CA MET A 31 -6.26 8.46 -11.53
C MET A 31 -5.07 7.67 -10.98
N GLN A 32 -3.84 8.18 -11.10
CA GLN A 32 -2.66 7.52 -10.54
C GLN A 32 -2.72 7.50 -9.00
N LEU A 33 -3.08 8.62 -8.38
CA LEU A 33 -3.31 8.70 -6.94
C LEU A 33 -4.42 7.75 -6.48
N GLY A 34 -5.49 7.59 -7.26
CA GLY A 34 -6.57 6.65 -6.97
C GLY A 34 -6.12 5.18 -7.03
N LYS A 35 -5.33 4.81 -8.05
CA LYS A 35 -4.72 3.47 -8.14
C LYS A 35 -3.81 3.20 -6.94
N LEU A 36 -2.95 4.15 -6.59
CA LEU A 36 -2.06 4.04 -5.44
C LEU A 36 -2.87 3.99 -4.14
N SER A 37 -3.86 4.86 -3.98
CA SER A 37 -4.75 4.91 -2.81
C SER A 37 -5.50 3.58 -2.61
N SER A 38 -5.98 2.95 -3.68
CA SER A 38 -6.61 1.64 -3.61
C SER A 38 -5.66 0.57 -3.04
N ILE A 39 -4.43 0.49 -3.56
CA ILE A 39 -3.41 -0.47 -3.09
C ILE A 39 -3.02 -0.19 -1.63
N THR A 40 -2.80 1.07 -1.30
CA THR A 40 -2.39 1.49 0.05
C THR A 40 -3.49 1.31 1.09
N ARG A 41 -4.75 1.56 0.71
CA ARG A 41 -5.93 1.32 1.55
C ARG A 41 -6.11 -0.17 1.82
N GLN A 42 -6.01 -1.01 0.79
CA GLN A 42 -6.08 -2.46 0.95
C GLN A 42 -4.99 -2.95 1.91
N ALA A 43 -3.74 -2.54 1.69
CA ALA A 43 -2.65 -2.90 2.59
C ALA A 43 -2.89 -2.42 4.04
N SER A 44 -3.46 -1.22 4.24
CA SER A 44 -3.78 -0.75 5.60
C SER A 44 -4.92 -1.53 6.27
N LEU A 45 -5.85 -2.12 5.52
CA LEU A 45 -6.89 -2.99 6.06
C LEU A 45 -6.32 -4.37 6.40
N ASP A 46 -5.43 -4.88 5.55
CA ASP A 46 -4.77 -6.18 5.73
C ASP A 46 -3.76 -6.18 6.90
N PHE A 47 -3.32 -5.00 7.35
CA PHE A 47 -2.38 -4.84 8.46
C PHE A 47 -2.97 -4.04 9.64
N PRO A 48 -3.80 -4.67 10.50
CA PRO A 48 -4.35 -4.00 11.67
C PRO A 48 -3.27 -3.68 12.70
N ALA A 49 -3.50 -2.68 13.55
CA ALA A 49 -2.58 -2.41 14.66
C ALA A 49 -2.56 -3.59 15.65
N LEU A 50 -1.39 -3.99 16.17
CA LEU A 50 -1.29 -5.10 17.13
C LEU A 50 -2.21 -4.96 18.34
N ARG A 51 -2.45 -3.72 18.79
CA ARG A 51 -3.37 -3.42 19.91
C ARG A 51 -4.83 -3.76 19.63
N ARG A 52 -5.22 -3.93 18.36
CA ARG A 52 -6.58 -4.28 17.92
C ARG A 52 -6.72 -5.78 17.63
N MET A 53 -5.64 -6.54 17.62
CA MET A 53 -5.65 -7.99 17.43
C MET A 53 -6.00 -8.69 18.75
N HIS A 54 -6.48 -9.93 18.68
CA HIS A 54 -6.65 -10.76 19.87
C HIS A 54 -5.29 -10.99 20.55
N ALA A 55 -5.27 -11.17 21.87
CA ALA A 55 -4.03 -11.33 22.63
C ALA A 55 -3.18 -12.49 22.09
N PHE A 56 -3.80 -13.62 21.77
CA PHE A 56 -3.14 -14.77 21.13
C PHE A 56 -2.50 -14.41 19.78
N GLU A 57 -3.25 -13.79 18.88
CA GLU A 57 -2.75 -13.41 17.54
C GLU A 57 -1.56 -12.45 17.65
N ARG A 58 -1.64 -11.49 18.57
CA ARG A 58 -0.54 -10.56 18.85
C ARG A 58 0.72 -11.29 19.27
N GLU A 59 0.62 -12.24 20.21
CA GLU A 59 1.80 -13.01 20.65
C GLU A 59 2.35 -13.88 19.53
N VAL A 60 1.50 -14.52 18.72
CA VAL A 60 1.95 -15.29 17.54
C VAL A 60 2.69 -14.38 16.55
N VAL A 61 2.21 -13.17 16.28
CA VAL A 61 2.90 -12.21 15.41
C VAL A 61 4.26 -11.83 15.99
N VAL A 62 4.34 -11.53 17.28
CA VAL A 62 5.59 -11.17 17.98
C VAL A 62 6.59 -12.32 17.97
N LEU A 63 6.15 -13.55 18.24
CA LEU A 63 6.98 -14.76 18.18
C LEU A 63 7.49 -15.05 16.77
N THR A 64 6.65 -14.79 15.76
CA THR A 64 6.98 -15.08 14.35
C THR A 64 7.94 -14.04 13.75
N LEU A 65 7.74 -12.76 14.04
CA LEU A 65 8.47 -11.66 13.40
C LEU A 65 9.53 -11.01 14.29
N GLY A 66 9.49 -11.28 15.59
CA GLY A 66 10.26 -10.58 16.61
C GLY A 66 9.61 -9.28 17.09
N GLN A 67 9.98 -8.89 18.31
CA GLN A 67 9.44 -7.71 18.99
C GLN A 67 9.62 -6.43 18.17
N GLY A 68 8.53 -5.71 17.94
CA GLY A 68 8.52 -4.40 17.25
C GLY A 68 8.78 -4.44 15.74
N THR A 69 9.09 -5.61 15.17
CA THR A 69 9.32 -5.77 13.72
C THR A 69 8.08 -5.41 12.93
N TYR A 70 6.91 -5.86 13.38
CA TYR A 70 5.63 -5.62 12.71
C TYR A 70 5.36 -4.11 12.59
N GLU A 71 5.34 -3.39 13.72
CA GLU A 71 5.04 -1.95 13.73
C GLU A 71 6.05 -1.15 12.91
N LYS A 72 7.33 -1.52 12.95
CA LYS A 72 8.37 -0.86 12.15
C LYS A 72 8.08 -0.97 10.65
N HIS A 73 7.72 -2.15 10.16
CA HIS A 73 7.37 -2.34 8.75
C HIS A 73 6.11 -1.59 8.36
N ILE A 74 5.07 -1.62 9.19
CA ILE A 74 3.82 -0.86 8.95
C ILE A 74 4.08 0.64 8.94
N GLN A 75 4.93 1.15 9.85
CA GLN A 75 5.27 2.56 9.87
C GLN A 75 6.05 2.99 8.62
N LYS A 76 7.04 2.20 8.18
CA LYS A 76 7.76 2.46 6.92
C LYS A 76 6.78 2.47 5.74
N LEU A 77 5.88 1.50 5.66
CA LEU A 77 4.88 1.41 4.60
C LEU A 77 3.98 2.66 4.56
N ARG A 78 3.48 3.10 5.72
CA ARG A 78 2.68 4.33 5.85
C ARG A 78 3.45 5.58 5.39
N LYS A 79 4.76 5.67 5.67
CA LYS A 79 5.61 6.78 5.20
C LYS A 79 5.68 6.82 3.68
N VAL A 80 5.89 5.68 3.02
CA VAL A 80 5.91 5.60 1.54
C VAL A 80 4.58 6.08 0.96
N TYR A 81 3.48 5.65 1.57
CA TYR A 81 2.14 6.02 1.11
C TYR A 81 1.86 7.51 1.29
N ALA A 82 2.27 8.08 2.42
CA ALA A 82 2.18 9.52 2.66
C ALA A 82 3.03 10.32 1.65
N MET A 83 4.24 9.86 1.31
CA MET A 83 5.09 10.49 0.30
C MET A 83 4.39 10.52 -1.06
N LEU A 84 3.91 9.36 -1.55
CA LEU A 84 3.22 9.26 -2.83
C LEU A 84 2.00 10.18 -2.91
N HIS A 85 1.18 10.19 -1.85
CA HIS A 85 -0.02 11.01 -1.80
C HIS A 85 0.30 12.52 -1.73
N ASN A 86 1.27 12.92 -0.92
CA ASN A 86 1.67 14.33 -0.79
C ASN A 86 2.30 14.86 -2.08
N THR A 87 3.15 14.07 -2.74
CA THR A 87 3.74 14.42 -4.03
C THR A 87 2.66 14.61 -5.09
N GLY A 88 1.70 13.69 -5.23
CA GLY A 88 0.63 13.88 -6.20
C GLY A 88 -0.23 15.11 -5.91
N LYS A 89 -0.58 15.37 -4.64
CA LYS A 89 -1.31 16.60 -4.26
C LYS A 89 -0.52 17.88 -4.54
N GLN A 90 0.81 17.86 -4.39
CA GLN A 90 1.66 18.99 -4.74
C GLN A 90 1.58 19.29 -6.24
N TYR A 91 1.69 18.26 -7.09
CA TYR A 91 1.56 18.42 -8.54
C TYR A 91 0.15 18.82 -8.99
N GLU A 92 -0.91 18.40 -8.29
CA GLU A 92 -2.26 18.90 -8.56
C GLU A 92 -2.39 20.40 -8.32
N ARG A 93 -1.80 20.91 -7.22
CA ARG A 93 -1.76 22.35 -6.92
C ARG A 93 -0.92 23.10 -7.94
N GLU A 94 0.27 22.59 -8.26
CA GLU A 94 1.13 23.19 -9.30
C GLU A 94 0.39 23.27 -10.64
N CYS A 95 -0.35 22.23 -11.02
CA CYS A 95 -1.13 22.20 -12.26
C CYS A 95 -2.17 23.33 -12.34
N GLN A 96 -2.72 23.79 -11.21
CA GLN A 96 -3.71 24.89 -11.17
C GLN A 96 -3.11 26.25 -11.50
N GLU A 97 -1.81 26.46 -11.26
CA GLU A 97 -1.11 27.74 -11.48
C GLU A 97 -0.66 27.93 -12.94
N LEU A 98 -0.64 26.85 -13.74
CA LEU A 98 -0.04 26.83 -15.08
C LEU A 98 -0.86 27.62 -16.10
N ARG A 99 -0.15 28.25 -17.04
CA ARG A 99 -0.73 29.20 -18.02
C ARG A 99 -0.71 28.66 -19.44
N THR A 100 0.08 27.64 -19.73
CA THR A 100 0.16 27.05 -21.08
C THR A 100 -0.25 25.59 -21.11
N LYS A 101 -0.67 25.13 -22.30
CA LYS A 101 -0.97 23.71 -22.55
C LYS A 101 0.26 22.83 -22.34
N GLN A 102 1.42 23.28 -22.83
CA GLN A 102 2.68 22.53 -22.74
C GLN A 102 3.11 22.34 -21.29
N GLU A 103 3.08 23.41 -20.48
CA GLU A 103 3.34 23.33 -19.03
C GLU A 103 2.44 22.30 -18.34
N ALA A 104 1.15 22.28 -18.66
CA ALA A 104 0.21 21.35 -18.06
C ALA A 104 0.54 19.89 -18.41
N VAL A 105 0.96 19.61 -19.64
CA VAL A 105 1.39 18.25 -20.04
C VAL A 105 2.68 17.87 -19.34
N ASP A 106 3.68 18.76 -19.34
CA ASP A 106 4.98 18.51 -18.72
C ASP A 106 4.87 18.31 -17.21
N CYS A 107 3.98 19.03 -16.54
CA CYS A 107 3.63 18.82 -15.13
C CYS A 107 3.11 17.40 -14.87
N GLY A 108 2.24 16.88 -15.74
CA GLY A 108 1.74 15.51 -15.63
C GLY A 108 2.84 14.46 -15.79
N LEU A 109 3.75 14.66 -16.76
CA LEU A 109 4.88 13.78 -16.99
C LEU A 109 5.86 13.79 -15.80
N ARG A 110 6.21 14.97 -15.29
CA ARG A 110 7.05 15.13 -14.09
C ARG A 110 6.42 14.46 -12.88
N CYS A 111 5.11 14.61 -12.67
CA CYS A 111 4.40 13.95 -11.58
C CYS A 111 4.55 12.42 -11.65
N VAL A 112 4.33 11.82 -12.83
CA VAL A 112 4.44 10.37 -12.99
C VAL A 112 5.87 9.89 -12.75
N GLU A 113 6.86 10.61 -13.26
CA GLU A 113 8.26 10.26 -13.09
C GLU A 113 8.70 10.35 -11.62
N GLU A 114 8.28 11.40 -10.89
CA GLU A 114 8.57 11.51 -9.45
C GLU A 114 7.87 10.44 -8.62
N LEU A 115 6.60 10.13 -8.92
CA LEU A 115 5.90 9.02 -8.26
C LEU A 115 6.62 7.69 -8.51
N ARG A 116 7.13 7.46 -9.71
CA ARG A 116 7.90 6.28 -10.07
C ARG A 116 9.21 6.22 -9.28
N LYS A 117 9.97 7.32 -9.20
CA LYS A 117 11.20 7.40 -8.40
C LYS A 117 10.94 7.07 -6.93
N ILE A 118 9.85 7.59 -6.34
CA ILE A 118 9.48 7.26 -4.96
C ILE A 118 9.24 5.76 -4.80
N VAL A 119 8.52 5.12 -5.72
CA VAL A 119 8.30 3.67 -5.69
C VAL A 119 9.62 2.90 -5.82
N ASP A 120 10.48 3.29 -6.77
CA ASP A 120 11.74 2.60 -7.04
C ASP A 120 12.71 2.72 -5.85
N VAL A 121 12.87 3.92 -5.27
CA VAL A 121 13.69 4.15 -4.07
C VAL A 121 13.17 3.35 -2.87
N ASN A 122 11.85 3.18 -2.76
CA ASN A 122 11.23 2.45 -1.65
C ASN A 122 10.89 0.99 -1.97
N ALA A 123 11.38 0.45 -3.10
CA ALA A 123 11.06 -0.91 -3.54
C ALA A 123 11.46 -1.97 -2.50
N GLY A 124 12.57 -1.76 -1.78
CA GLY A 124 13.00 -2.61 -0.68
C GLY A 124 11.96 -2.69 0.43
N THR A 125 11.51 -1.54 0.95
CA THR A 125 10.46 -1.45 1.97
C THR A 125 9.15 -2.11 1.52
N LEU A 126 8.74 -1.90 0.26
CA LEU A 126 7.52 -2.51 -0.28
C LEU A 126 7.65 -4.04 -0.36
N ARG A 127 8.83 -4.55 -0.74
CA ARG A 127 9.12 -5.99 -0.78
C ARG A 127 9.19 -6.59 0.62
N GLU A 128 9.80 -5.91 1.59
CA GLU A 128 9.81 -6.32 3.00
C GLU A 128 8.39 -6.47 3.54
N ALA A 129 7.52 -5.49 3.29
CA ALA A 129 6.11 -5.55 3.70
C ALA A 129 5.36 -6.72 3.02
N ALA A 130 5.59 -6.95 1.73
CA ALA A 130 5.00 -8.08 1.02
C ALA A 130 5.49 -9.44 1.55
N ASN A 131 6.77 -9.54 1.91
CA ASN A 131 7.34 -10.73 2.53
C ASN A 131 6.75 -10.97 3.92
N MET A 132 6.60 -9.92 4.72
CA MET A 132 5.93 -10.00 6.02
C MET A 132 4.49 -10.51 5.88
N ALA A 133 3.71 -9.98 4.92
CA ALA A 133 2.37 -10.50 4.62
C ALA A 133 2.38 -11.97 4.19
N LYS A 134 3.41 -12.41 3.46
CA LYS A 134 3.53 -13.81 3.02
C LYS A 134 3.80 -14.72 4.21
N VAL A 135 4.70 -14.33 5.12
CA VAL A 135 5.01 -15.09 6.34
C VAL A 135 3.76 -15.21 7.23
N LEU A 136 3.07 -14.09 7.48
CA LEU A 136 1.88 -14.10 8.33
C LEU A 136 0.72 -14.91 7.74
N ARG A 137 0.56 -14.95 6.42
CA ARG A 137 -0.43 -15.81 5.74
C ARG A 137 -0.13 -17.30 5.86
N GLY A 138 1.10 -17.67 6.19
CA GLY A 138 1.49 -19.07 6.43
C GLY A 138 1.15 -19.56 7.84
N LEU A 139 0.69 -18.70 8.73
CA LEU A 139 0.32 -19.09 10.09
C LEU A 139 -0.99 -19.90 10.07
N PRO A 140 -1.12 -20.92 10.94
CA PRO A 140 -2.34 -21.68 11.06
C PRO A 140 -3.48 -20.77 11.54
N HIS A 141 -4.66 -20.95 10.95
CA HIS A 141 -5.86 -20.27 11.40
C HIS A 141 -6.44 -21.01 12.62
N VAL A 142 -6.63 -20.27 13.71
CA VAL A 142 -7.24 -20.78 14.95
C VAL A 142 -8.52 -19.98 15.19
N ASP A 143 -9.64 -20.69 15.32
CA ASP A 143 -10.94 -20.09 15.66
C ASP A 143 -11.00 -19.88 17.18
N LEU A 144 -10.85 -18.63 17.59
CA LEU A 144 -10.74 -18.23 19.00
C LEU A 144 -12.09 -18.17 19.72
N ASP A 145 -13.21 -18.27 18.99
CA ASP A 145 -14.56 -18.27 19.57
C ASP A 145 -15.02 -19.68 19.99
N LYS A 146 -14.27 -20.71 19.59
CA LYS A 146 -14.56 -22.11 19.93
C LYS A 146 -13.71 -22.56 21.12
N PRO A 147 -14.19 -23.51 21.95
CA PRO A 147 -13.36 -24.18 22.94
C PRO A 147 -12.13 -24.82 22.26
N ILE A 148 -10.93 -24.44 22.70
CA ILE A 148 -9.66 -24.95 22.18
C ILE A 148 -9.13 -26.01 23.15
N PHE A 149 -8.79 -27.18 22.62
CA PHE A 149 -8.04 -28.20 23.33
C PHE A 149 -6.56 -28.12 22.91
N ALA A 150 -5.65 -27.92 23.88
CA ALA A 150 -4.22 -27.80 23.63
C ALA A 150 -3.47 -29.00 24.24
N PHE A 151 -2.71 -29.71 23.39
CA PHE A 151 -1.77 -30.73 23.85
C PHE A 151 -0.43 -30.09 24.17
N VAL A 152 0.09 -30.34 25.36
CA VAL A 152 1.38 -29.83 25.83
C VAL A 152 2.17 -31.00 26.41
N GLY A 153 3.42 -31.15 25.98
CA GLY A 153 4.26 -32.27 26.36
C GLY A 153 5.68 -32.11 25.81
N ALA A 154 6.60 -32.96 26.27
CA ALA A 154 7.97 -32.95 25.80
C ALA A 154 8.05 -33.33 24.30
N PRO A 155 9.12 -32.94 23.58
CA PRO A 155 9.37 -33.45 22.24
C PRO A 155 9.36 -34.98 22.21
N ASN A 156 8.81 -35.58 21.15
CA ASN A 156 8.77 -37.04 20.89
C ASN A 156 7.89 -37.89 21.82
N VAL A 157 6.91 -37.31 22.53
CA VAL A 157 5.94 -38.07 23.36
C VAL A 157 4.70 -38.56 22.61
N GLY A 158 4.76 -38.66 21.27
CA GLY A 158 3.66 -39.18 20.45
C GLY A 158 2.46 -38.24 20.25
N MET A 159 2.52 -36.96 20.66
CA MET A 159 1.38 -36.03 20.51
C MET A 159 0.87 -35.88 19.07
N LEU A 160 1.73 -36.04 18.06
CA LEU A 160 1.36 -35.98 16.65
C LEU A 160 0.67 -37.28 16.17
N GLU A 161 1.00 -38.44 16.77
CA GLU A 161 0.36 -39.72 16.45
C GLU A 161 -1.10 -39.76 16.94
N PHE A 162 -1.42 -39.03 18.02
CA PHE A 162 -2.81 -38.88 18.50
C PHE A 162 -3.74 -38.15 17.52
N PHE A 163 -3.20 -37.40 16.54
CA PHE A 163 -3.96 -36.63 15.55
C PHE A 163 -4.08 -37.31 14.18
N SER A 164 -3.32 -38.39 13.95
CA SER A 164 -3.23 -39.10 12.66
C SER A 164 -4.30 -40.18 12.53
#